data_AF-A0A941TJ25-F1
#
_entry.id   AF-A0A941TJ25-F1
#
_cell.length_a   1.000
_cell.length_b   1.000
_cell.length_c   1.000
_cell.angle_alpha   90.00
_cell.angle_beta   90.00
_cell.angle_gamma   90.00
#
_symmetry.space_group_name_H-M   'P 1'
#
loop_
_entity.id
_entity.type
_entity.pdbx_description
1 polymer ?
#
loop_
_entity_poly.entity_id
_entity_poly.type
_entity_poly.pdbx_seq_one_letter_code
_entity_poly.pdbx_strand_id
1 'polypeptide(L)'
;MVFDLLPWNADSPTVAANLLTSLFVHADILHVLMNMLFFYCFSMPVEAIMGSTRYALFYGVCGTVAALVHCLSEPDSFIPLVGASGAVAGVLAAHSVLLPWARLRLRLIVGGPDTVPAWGFTALWFGYQFLTPLSGNAGHVAWLAHVGGVVAGLMLTPLFCRPETMLFATTEGTPERLKYGPGRRLPVAVRAGAALLFSVAVGGAAYGVRANADGHVRALAGEWIAIARLTGIGAPYRPEAGLARYREAAALDGDVAERLGRRLQDGRGVRADEAEAVEWFRRGAAAGQPAATQAYAMALIDGNTVPADPARGMALLAELSAKGHAGADVQLGIVIEEGRGGREADPPQAATLYKKVCEAATRESAAEAAKPSGCYRLALLLLSGRGVPKDPELGRKLLKRAANSHLPEAENAFGLLLATGDAQAPDIGPEPRRQDARARTWFAAAAQAGNADAMYNLARFDSRRPGPKSMSPAEIRRWYEKSAAAGNAKAAEALRQLNQP
;
A
#
# COMPACT_ATOMS: atom_id res chain seq x y z
N MET A 1 -5.87 10.05 4.08
CA MET A 1 -6.53 10.85 5.15
C MET A 1 -5.48 11.47 6.10
N VAL A 2 -4.32 11.85 5.56
CA VAL A 2 -3.05 12.02 6.31
C VAL A 2 -2.61 13.49 6.32
N PHE A 3 -2.85 14.23 5.23
CA PHE A 3 -2.41 15.63 5.09
C PHE A 3 -3.46 16.68 5.50
N ASP A 4 -4.71 16.28 5.68
CA ASP A 4 -5.74 17.16 6.20
C ASP A 4 -5.58 17.42 7.72
N LEU A 5 -4.69 16.68 8.39
CA LEU A 5 -4.48 16.69 9.84
C LEU A 5 -3.66 17.89 10.34
N LEU A 6 -3.13 18.71 9.42
CA LEU A 6 -2.31 19.88 9.75
C LEU A 6 -3.19 21.15 9.76
N PRO A 7 -3.02 22.06 10.75
CA PRO A 7 -3.89 23.23 10.96
C PRO A 7 -4.05 24.18 9.76
N TRP A 8 -3.16 24.12 8.77
CA TRP A 8 -3.15 24.98 7.58
C TRP A 8 -3.71 24.31 6.31
N ASN A 9 -4.04 23.00 6.36
CA ASN A 9 -4.70 22.27 5.27
C ASN A 9 -6.15 21.85 5.62
N ALA A 10 -6.64 22.25 6.81
CA ALA A 10 -7.95 21.87 7.30
C ALA A 10 -9.07 22.75 6.72
N ASP A 11 -9.45 22.52 5.46
CA ASP A 11 -10.65 23.15 4.87
C ASP A 11 -11.97 22.52 5.38
N SER A 12 -11.93 21.68 6.41
CA SER A 12 -13.09 20.88 6.83
C SER A 12 -13.03 20.44 8.31
N PRO A 13 -14.00 20.85 9.16
CA PRO A 13 -14.18 20.32 10.53
C PRO A 13 -14.25 18.78 10.59
N THR A 14 -14.65 18.18 9.47
CA THR A 14 -14.79 16.73 9.26
C THR A 14 -13.47 15.98 9.41
N VAL A 15 -12.33 16.61 9.14
CA VAL A 15 -11.04 15.93 9.23
C VAL A 15 -10.58 15.80 10.69
N ALA A 16 -10.68 16.88 11.46
CA ALA A 16 -10.38 16.83 12.89
C ALA A 16 -11.30 15.81 13.59
N ALA A 17 -12.57 15.74 13.16
CA ALA A 17 -13.49 14.70 13.57
C ALA A 17 -13.03 13.30 13.13
N ASN A 18 -12.48 13.10 11.93
CA ASN A 18 -11.98 11.80 11.47
C ASN A 18 -10.78 11.29 12.29
N LEU A 19 -9.85 12.17 12.66
CA LEU A 19 -8.70 11.80 13.51
C LEU A 19 -9.12 11.47 14.95
N LEU A 20 -10.12 12.19 15.48
CA LEU A 20 -10.71 11.87 16.77
C LEU A 20 -11.52 10.56 16.71
N THR A 21 -12.32 10.36 15.67
CA THR A 21 -13.16 9.16 15.53
C THR A 21 -12.34 7.92 15.21
N SER A 22 -11.21 8.01 14.51
CA SER A 22 -10.32 6.87 14.24
C SER A 22 -9.77 6.21 15.51
N LEU A 23 -9.70 6.95 16.63
CA LEU A 23 -9.33 6.41 17.94
C LEU A 23 -10.33 5.37 18.45
N PHE A 24 -11.57 5.40 17.95
CA PHE A 24 -12.66 4.56 18.45
C PHE A 24 -13.07 3.46 17.45
N VAL A 25 -12.55 3.49 16.22
CA VAL A 25 -12.78 2.43 15.21
C VAL A 25 -11.75 1.32 15.40
N HIS A 26 -12.15 0.06 15.21
CA HIS A 26 -11.29 -1.11 15.36
C HIS A 26 -11.37 -2.00 14.12
N ALA A 27 -10.26 -2.68 13.78
CA ALA A 27 -10.19 -3.50 12.57
C ALA A 27 -11.02 -4.79 12.67
N ASP A 28 -11.07 -5.39 13.87
CA ASP A 28 -11.76 -6.64 14.14
C ASP A 28 -12.05 -6.82 15.65
N ILE A 29 -12.75 -7.90 15.99
CA ILE A 29 -13.18 -8.20 17.37
C ILE A 29 -11.97 -8.47 18.28
N LEU A 30 -10.93 -9.16 17.80
CA LEU A 30 -9.75 -9.44 18.60
C LEU A 30 -8.99 -8.14 18.90
N HIS A 31 -8.90 -7.23 17.93
CA HIS A 31 -8.26 -5.93 18.10
C HIS A 31 -8.97 -5.09 19.18
N VAL A 32 -10.31 -5.01 19.18
CA VAL A 32 -11.02 -4.30 20.26
C VAL A 32 -10.87 -4.98 21.62
N LEU A 33 -10.95 -6.31 21.67
CA LEU A 33 -10.76 -7.06 22.92
C LEU A 33 -9.37 -6.81 23.52
N MET A 34 -8.34 -6.78 22.68
CA MET A 34 -6.97 -6.51 23.12
C MET A 34 -6.84 -5.07 23.63
N ASN A 35 -7.38 -4.07 22.93
CA ASN A 35 -7.37 -2.70 23.42
C ASN A 35 -8.11 -2.57 24.75
N MET A 36 -9.28 -3.18 24.89
CA MET A 36 -10.04 -3.17 26.15
C MET A 36 -9.29 -3.86 27.29
N LEU A 37 -8.55 -4.94 27.02
CA LEU A 37 -7.68 -5.59 28.00
C LEU A 37 -6.56 -4.66 28.49
N PHE A 38 -5.90 -3.93 27.58
CA PHE A 38 -4.89 -2.94 27.96
C PHE A 38 -5.52 -1.76 28.72
N PHE A 39 -6.70 -1.30 28.32
CA PHE A 39 -7.45 -0.30 29.08
C PHE A 39 -7.69 -0.78 30.52
N TYR A 40 -8.22 -1.98 30.70
CA TYR A 40 -8.48 -2.57 32.00
C TYR A 40 -7.21 -2.67 32.86
N CYS A 41 -6.10 -3.14 32.28
CA CYS A 41 -4.86 -3.34 33.03
C CYS A 41 -4.15 -2.03 33.40
N PHE A 42 -4.15 -1.03 32.52
CA PHE A 42 -3.25 0.13 32.62
C PHE A 42 -3.95 1.47 32.82
N SER A 43 -5.20 1.61 32.39
CA SER A 43 -5.87 2.91 32.38
C SER A 43 -6.44 3.30 33.73
N MET A 44 -7.06 2.37 34.46
CA MET A 44 -7.65 2.69 35.77
C MET A 44 -6.65 3.35 36.74
N PRO A 45 -5.41 2.84 36.91
CA PRO A 45 -4.45 3.48 37.80
C PRO A 45 -3.99 4.86 37.30
N VAL A 46 -3.81 5.01 35.98
CA VAL A 46 -3.37 6.28 35.38
C VAL A 46 -4.47 7.34 35.50
N GLU A 47 -5.72 6.96 35.25
CA GLU A 47 -6.89 7.82 35.40
C GLU A 47 -7.08 8.26 36.85
N ALA A 48 -6.91 7.34 37.82
CA ALA A 48 -7.00 7.68 39.24
C ALA A 48 -5.96 8.76 39.64
N ILE A 49 -4.76 8.70 39.06
CA ILE A 49 -3.67 9.64 39.35
C ILE A 49 -3.89 11.00 38.65
N MET A 50 -4.31 10.99 37.38
CA MET A 50 -4.50 12.22 36.58
C MET A 50 -5.85 12.90 36.89
N GLY A 51 -6.87 12.13 37.23
CA GLY A 51 -8.28 12.50 37.21
C GLY A 51 -8.90 12.36 35.82
N SER A 52 -10.17 11.98 35.75
CA SER A 52 -10.87 11.60 34.51
C SER A 52 -10.77 12.63 33.38
N THR A 53 -10.97 13.92 33.66
CA THR A 53 -10.89 14.96 32.62
C THR A 53 -9.49 15.07 32.02
N ARG A 54 -8.45 15.04 32.86
CA ARG A 54 -7.06 15.13 32.39
C ARG A 54 -6.64 13.86 31.67
N TYR A 55 -7.09 12.71 32.17
CA TYR A 55 -6.87 11.42 31.52
C TYR A 55 -7.49 11.38 30.12
N ALA A 56 -8.74 11.82 29.95
CA ALA A 56 -9.40 11.85 28.65
C ALA A 56 -8.66 12.75 27.64
N LEU A 57 -8.21 13.93 28.08
CA LEU A 57 -7.39 14.82 27.25
C LEU A 57 -6.03 14.20 26.93
N PHE A 58 -5.35 13.62 27.93
CA PHE A 58 -4.07 12.93 27.75
C PHE A 58 -4.18 11.81 26.72
N TYR A 59 -5.22 10.98 26.83
CA TYR A 59 -5.51 9.90 25.91
C TYR A 59 -5.72 10.40 24.48
N GLY A 60 -6.56 11.42 24.30
CA GLY A 60 -6.83 12.03 22.99
C GLY A 60 -5.58 12.64 22.35
N VAL A 61 -4.74 13.34 23.14
CA VAL A 61 -3.49 13.93 22.64
C VAL A 61 -2.47 12.84 22.27
N CYS A 62 -2.29 11.80 23.10
CA CYS A 62 -1.39 10.69 22.76
C CYS A 62 -1.82 9.98 21.47
N GLY A 63 -3.12 9.74 21.33
CA GLY A 63 -3.69 9.18 20.11
C GLY A 63 -3.49 10.04 18.87
N THR A 64 -3.66 11.35 19.02
CA THR A 64 -3.43 12.32 17.95
C THR A 64 -1.97 12.35 17.52
N VAL A 65 -1.04 12.38 18.47
CA VAL A 65 0.40 12.36 18.16
C VAL A 65 0.79 11.03 17.49
N ALA A 66 0.28 9.90 17.99
CA ALA A 66 0.49 8.58 17.38
C ALA A 66 0.00 8.53 15.92
N ALA A 67 -1.21 9.03 15.68
CA ALA A 67 -1.80 9.13 14.35
C ALA A 67 -0.92 9.97 13.42
N LEU A 68 -0.50 11.16 13.87
CA LEU A 68 0.37 12.06 13.11
C LEU A 68 1.72 11.42 12.79
N VAL A 69 2.35 10.72 13.74
CA VAL A 69 3.64 10.04 13.51
C VAL A 69 3.52 8.96 12.44
N HIS A 70 2.46 8.14 12.48
CA HIS A 70 2.23 7.14 11.43
C HIS A 70 1.98 7.79 10.08
N CYS A 71 1.13 8.82 10.06
CA CYS A 71 0.82 9.59 8.86
C CYS A 71 2.06 10.19 8.20
N LEU A 72 2.97 10.77 8.98
CA LEU A 72 4.21 11.35 8.47
C LEU A 72 5.23 10.31 8.01
N SER A 73 5.15 9.09 8.52
CA SER A 73 6.13 8.04 8.22
C SER A 73 5.77 7.21 6.99
N GLU A 74 4.47 7.04 6.72
CA GLU A 74 3.97 6.29 5.57
C GLU A 74 2.93 7.13 4.79
N PRO A 75 3.37 8.23 4.14
CA PRO A 75 2.47 9.17 3.49
C PRO A 75 1.69 8.57 2.31
N ASP A 76 2.17 7.45 1.74
CA ASP A 76 1.55 6.75 0.61
C ASP A 76 0.65 5.57 1.03
N SER A 77 0.45 5.33 2.34
CA SER A 77 -0.33 4.19 2.83
C SER A 77 -1.84 4.40 2.65
N PHE A 78 -2.47 3.46 1.95
CA PHE A 78 -3.94 3.38 1.81
C PHE A 78 -4.59 2.56 2.93
N ILE A 79 -3.81 2.04 3.87
CA ILE A 79 -4.32 1.32 5.03
C ILE A 79 -5.01 2.35 5.93
N PRO A 80 -6.30 2.20 6.23
CA PRO A 80 -6.98 3.15 7.11
C PRO A 80 -6.27 3.12 8.47
N LEU A 81 -6.00 4.29 9.05
CA LEU A 81 -5.56 4.37 10.43
C LEU A 81 -6.75 4.00 11.30
N VAL A 82 -6.73 2.80 11.87
CA VAL A 82 -7.80 2.27 12.71
C VAL A 82 -7.23 1.85 14.05
N GLY A 83 -7.73 2.42 15.14
CA GLY A 83 -7.51 1.87 16.47
C GLY A 83 -7.05 2.87 17.51
N ALA A 84 -7.54 2.61 18.72
CA ALA A 84 -7.10 3.18 19.99
C ALA A 84 -5.63 2.90 20.34
N SER A 85 -4.94 2.01 19.60
CA SER A 85 -3.70 1.37 20.06
C SER A 85 -2.53 2.34 20.26
N GLY A 86 -2.42 3.40 19.45
CA GLY A 86 -1.44 4.47 19.65
C GLY A 86 -1.67 5.25 20.95
N ALA A 87 -2.93 5.56 21.27
CA ALA A 87 -3.29 6.21 22.53
C ALA A 87 -3.06 5.28 23.73
N VAL A 88 -3.41 4.01 23.59
CA VAL A 88 -3.16 2.95 24.59
C VAL A 88 -1.65 2.81 24.85
N ALA A 89 -0.81 2.88 23.82
CA ALA A 89 0.64 2.86 23.97
C ALA A 89 1.16 4.06 24.80
N GLY A 90 0.54 5.23 24.64
CA GLY A 90 0.80 6.40 25.49
C GLY A 90 0.38 6.19 26.95
N VAL A 91 -0.77 5.56 27.20
CA VAL A 91 -1.21 5.20 28.56
C VAL A 91 -0.29 4.16 29.19
N LEU A 92 0.17 3.17 28.41
CA LEU A 92 1.12 2.17 28.86
C LEU A 92 2.45 2.81 29.30
N ALA A 93 2.95 3.77 28.52
CA ALA A 93 4.12 4.57 28.87
C ALA A 93 3.90 5.39 30.15
N ALA A 94 2.75 6.06 30.29
CA ALA A 94 2.38 6.81 31.49
C ALA A 94 2.33 5.92 32.74
N HIS A 95 1.68 4.76 32.64
CA HIS A 95 1.63 3.78 33.71
C HIS A 95 3.03 3.34 34.14
N SER A 96 3.95 3.15 33.20
CA SER A 96 5.32 2.73 33.48
C SER A 96 6.15 3.80 34.19
N VAL A 97 5.85 5.08 33.96
CA VAL A 97 6.47 6.22 34.66
C VAL A 97 5.90 6.37 36.06
N LEU A 98 4.57 6.27 36.19
CA LEU A 98 3.87 6.52 37.44
C LEU A 98 4.02 5.33 38.41
N LEU A 99 3.89 4.12 37.90
CA LEU A 99 3.81 2.86 38.65
C LEU A 99 4.74 1.77 38.07
N PRO A 100 6.06 2.03 37.93
CA PRO A 100 6.97 1.08 37.27
C PRO A 100 7.01 -0.29 37.93
N TRP A 101 6.92 -0.33 39.26
CA TRP A 101 7.05 -1.55 40.06
C TRP A 101 5.73 -2.29 40.27
N ALA A 102 4.62 -1.77 39.75
CA ALA A 102 3.34 -2.46 39.82
C ALA A 102 3.44 -3.80 39.09
N ARG A 103 3.05 -4.88 39.76
CA ARG A 103 3.12 -6.24 39.24
C ARG A 103 1.87 -6.57 38.43
N LEU A 104 2.03 -6.76 37.13
CA LEU A 104 0.99 -7.21 36.22
C LEU A 104 0.88 -8.74 36.29
N ARG A 105 -0.32 -9.28 36.51
CA ARG A 105 -0.56 -10.73 36.50
C ARG A 105 -0.85 -11.19 35.07
N LEU A 106 0.02 -12.04 34.52
CA LEU A 106 -0.07 -12.51 33.13
C LEU A 106 -0.70 -13.92 33.05
N ARG A 107 -1.90 -14.10 33.62
CA ARG A 107 -2.59 -15.41 33.72
C ARG A 107 -2.97 -16.05 32.37
N LEU A 108 -2.69 -15.39 31.25
CA LEU A 108 -2.99 -15.84 29.89
C LEU A 108 -1.76 -16.40 29.16
N ILE A 109 -0.56 -16.36 29.75
CA ILE A 109 0.68 -16.84 29.12
C ILE A 109 1.08 -18.18 29.73
N VAL A 110 0.87 -19.27 28.98
CA VAL A 110 1.28 -20.62 29.39
C VAL A 110 2.81 -20.71 29.44
N GLY A 111 3.38 -20.97 30.62
CA GLY A 111 4.83 -21.14 30.83
C GLY A 111 5.62 -19.85 31.09
N GLY A 112 4.95 -18.69 31.21
CA GLY A 112 5.58 -17.42 31.59
C GLY A 112 5.60 -17.18 33.11
N PRO A 113 6.33 -16.15 33.60
CA PRO A 113 6.28 -15.76 35.00
C PRO A 113 4.88 -15.25 35.40
N ASP A 114 4.42 -15.62 36.61
CA ASP A 114 3.09 -15.27 37.13
C ASP A 114 2.84 -13.75 37.19
N THR A 115 3.91 -12.97 37.37
CA THR A 115 3.86 -11.52 37.35
C THR A 115 5.08 -10.89 36.69
N VAL A 116 4.88 -9.77 35.99
CA VAL A 116 5.95 -8.94 35.41
C VAL A 116 5.78 -7.50 35.92
N PRO A 117 6.85 -6.78 36.30
CA PRO A 117 6.73 -5.36 36.63
C PRO A 117 6.30 -4.55 35.41
N ALA A 118 5.47 -3.53 35.61
CA ALA A 118 4.89 -2.76 34.51
C ALA A 118 5.94 -2.17 33.56
N TRP A 119 7.06 -1.67 34.09
CA TRP A 119 8.16 -1.17 33.24
C TRP A 119 8.75 -2.26 32.34
N GLY A 120 8.89 -3.49 32.85
CA GLY A 120 9.46 -4.62 32.13
C GLY A 120 8.53 -5.10 31.02
N PHE A 121 7.23 -5.11 31.28
CA PHE A 121 6.22 -5.41 30.26
C PHE A 121 6.24 -4.38 29.13
N THR A 122 6.25 -3.09 29.47
CA THR A 122 6.29 -2.00 28.47
C THR A 122 7.57 -2.05 27.65
N ALA A 123 8.73 -2.28 28.28
CA ALA A 123 10.00 -2.41 27.57
C ALA A 123 10.00 -3.59 26.58
N LEU A 124 9.49 -4.74 27.00
CA LEU A 124 9.40 -5.93 26.14
C LEU A 124 8.40 -5.74 25.00
N TRP A 125 7.23 -5.17 25.28
CA TRP A 125 6.22 -4.86 24.28
C TRP A 125 6.71 -3.81 23.28
N PHE A 126 7.43 -2.78 23.73
CA PHE A 126 8.04 -1.77 22.88
C PHE A 126 9.17 -2.35 22.02
N GLY A 127 10.01 -3.20 22.60
CA GLY A 127 11.06 -3.91 21.86
C GLY A 127 10.51 -4.81 20.74
N TYR A 128 9.38 -5.48 20.99
CA TYR A 128 8.69 -6.30 19.99
C TYR A 128 8.27 -5.48 18.74
N GLN A 129 7.96 -4.20 18.88
CA GLN A 129 7.60 -3.33 17.74
C GLN A 129 8.71 -3.24 16.68
N PHE A 130 9.98 -3.40 17.07
CA PHE A 130 11.12 -3.36 16.16
C PHE A 130 11.43 -4.71 15.51
N LEU A 131 10.85 -5.80 16.00
CA LEU A 131 10.98 -7.14 15.42
C LEU A 131 9.97 -7.37 14.29
N THR A 132 8.83 -6.67 14.30
CA THR A 132 7.78 -6.80 13.30
C THR A 132 8.27 -6.45 11.88
N PRO A 133 9.00 -5.34 11.63
CA PRO A 133 9.54 -5.04 10.31
C PRO A 133 10.55 -6.08 9.82
N LEU A 134 11.35 -6.64 10.73
CA LEU A 134 12.36 -7.66 10.41
C LEU A 134 11.75 -9.01 9.99
N SER A 135 10.49 -9.27 10.37
CA SER A 135 9.78 -10.52 10.07
C SER A 135 9.07 -10.54 8.70
N GLY A 136 9.11 -9.43 7.94
CA GLY A 136 8.43 -9.31 6.64
C GLY A 136 6.92 -9.04 6.73
N ASN A 137 6.33 -9.02 7.93
CA ASN A 137 4.91 -8.74 8.18
C ASN A 137 4.61 -7.23 8.43
N ALA A 138 5.42 -6.33 7.86
CA ALA A 138 5.30 -4.88 8.08
C ALA A 138 3.96 -4.26 7.60
N GLY A 139 3.21 -4.97 6.74
CA GLY A 139 2.05 -4.42 6.03
C GLY A 139 0.72 -4.34 6.78
N HIS A 140 0.62 -4.76 8.05
CA HIS A 140 -0.68 -4.82 8.74
C HIS A 140 -0.74 -4.16 10.13
N VAL A 141 0.37 -3.68 10.69
CA VAL A 141 0.39 -3.07 12.03
C VAL A 141 1.13 -1.74 11.97
N ALA A 142 0.44 -0.65 12.33
CA ALA A 142 0.98 0.71 12.39
C ALA A 142 1.97 0.88 13.55
N TRP A 143 3.09 0.15 13.53
CA TRP A 143 4.08 0.10 14.61
C TRP A 143 4.68 1.49 14.91
N LEU A 144 4.84 2.36 13.90
CA LEU A 144 5.25 3.75 14.11
C LEU A 144 4.21 4.59 14.86
N ALA A 145 2.92 4.27 14.75
CA ALA A 145 1.90 4.88 15.60
C ALA A 145 2.13 4.52 17.07
N HIS A 146 2.47 3.25 17.36
CA HIS A 146 2.79 2.82 18.72
C HIS A 146 4.03 3.54 19.27
N VAL A 147 5.06 3.72 18.45
CA VAL A 147 6.26 4.49 18.84
C VAL A 147 5.90 5.94 19.14
N GLY A 148 5.14 6.59 18.27
CA GLY A 148 4.65 7.95 18.49
C GLY A 148 3.83 8.08 19.77
N GLY A 149 2.95 7.11 20.04
CA GLY A 149 2.16 7.03 21.25
C GLY A 149 2.98 6.91 22.52
N VAL A 150 3.98 6.01 22.56
CA VAL A 150 4.87 5.84 23.72
C VAL A 150 5.66 7.12 24.00
N VAL A 151 6.25 7.73 22.97
CA VAL A 151 7.02 8.98 23.12
C VAL A 151 6.12 10.10 23.64
N ALA A 152 4.92 10.27 23.07
CA ALA A 152 3.95 11.24 23.54
C ALA A 152 3.57 10.99 25.00
N GLY A 153 3.30 9.74 25.37
CA GLY A 153 2.95 9.37 26.75
C GLY A 153 4.07 9.72 27.74
N LEU A 154 5.33 9.38 27.42
CA LEU A 154 6.49 9.72 28.28
C LEU A 154 6.64 11.24 28.48
N MET A 155 6.48 12.02 27.41
CA MET A 155 6.64 13.48 27.45
C MET A 155 5.47 14.18 28.15
N LEU A 156 4.24 13.70 27.95
CA LEU A 156 3.03 14.36 28.44
C LEU A 156 2.67 13.97 29.88
N THR A 157 3.09 12.79 30.35
CA THR A 157 2.74 12.30 31.70
C THR A 157 3.01 13.33 32.82
N PRO A 158 4.19 13.99 32.87
CA PRO A 158 4.47 15.00 33.90
C PRO A 158 3.51 16.22 33.86
N LEU A 159 3.00 16.56 32.68
CA LEU A 159 2.12 17.70 32.46
C LEU A 159 0.69 17.43 32.93
N PHE A 160 0.20 16.22 32.70
CA PHE A 160 -1.18 15.83 32.98
C PHE A 160 -1.42 15.33 34.41
N CYS A 161 -0.36 15.01 35.15
CA CYS A 161 -0.46 14.64 36.57
C CYS A 161 -1.01 15.77 37.46
N ARG A 162 -1.47 15.44 38.66
CA ARG A 162 -1.80 16.46 39.67
C ARG A 162 -0.50 16.97 40.33
N PRO A 163 -0.45 18.23 40.81
CA PRO A 163 0.74 18.75 41.50
C PRO A 163 1.17 17.89 42.70
N GLU A 164 0.23 17.19 43.33
CA GLU A 164 0.44 16.32 44.49
C GLU A 164 0.87 14.89 44.10
N THR A 165 0.99 14.58 42.81
CA THR A 165 1.32 13.24 42.33
C THR A 165 2.71 12.79 42.77
N MET A 166 2.77 11.59 43.34
CA MET A 166 3.99 10.91 43.74
C MET A 166 4.45 9.99 42.61
N LEU A 167 5.63 10.25 42.06
CA LEU A 167 6.30 9.34 41.13
C LEU A 167 6.85 8.13 41.88
N PHE A 168 6.89 6.99 41.18
CA PHE A 168 7.44 5.73 41.69
C PHE A 168 6.75 5.22 42.96
N ALA A 169 5.50 5.63 43.19
CA ALA A 169 4.76 5.21 44.37
C ALA A 169 4.55 3.69 44.36
N THR A 170 4.75 3.06 45.51
CA THR A 170 4.30 1.68 45.71
C THR A 170 2.78 1.65 45.82
N THR A 171 2.15 0.61 45.30
CA THR A 171 0.69 0.46 45.33
C THR A 171 0.29 -0.76 46.15
N GLU A 172 -0.61 -0.58 47.10
CA GLU A 172 -1.30 -1.66 47.81
C GLU A 172 -2.81 -1.57 47.57
N GLY A 173 -3.49 -2.71 47.41
CA GLY A 173 -4.95 -2.76 47.20
C GLY A 173 -5.36 -3.24 45.81
N THR A 174 -6.68 -3.24 45.54
CA THR A 174 -7.25 -3.59 44.23
C THR A 174 -7.13 -2.40 43.26
N PRO A 175 -7.21 -2.62 41.92
CA PRO A 175 -7.17 -1.53 40.93
C PRO A 175 -8.18 -0.39 41.19
N GLU A 176 -9.31 -0.73 41.82
CA GLU A 176 -10.39 0.19 42.20
C GLU A 176 -10.12 0.97 43.50
N ARG A 177 -9.16 0.52 44.33
CA ARG A 177 -8.83 1.12 45.65
C ARG A 177 -7.32 1.05 45.91
N LEU A 178 -6.55 1.72 45.05
CA LEU A 178 -5.10 1.82 45.22
C LEU A 178 -4.77 2.74 46.42
N LYS A 179 -4.10 2.18 47.42
CA LYS A 179 -3.38 2.95 48.46
C LYS A 179 -1.96 3.18 47.98
N TYR A 180 -1.53 4.44 48.05
CA TYR A 180 -0.18 4.85 47.65
C TYR A 180 0.76 4.82 48.85
N GLY A 181 1.89 4.13 48.72
CA GLY A 181 3.00 4.20 49.66
C GLY A 181 3.90 5.42 49.41
N PRO A 182 5.07 5.50 50.08
CA PRO A 182 5.99 6.61 49.91
C PRO A 182 6.50 6.70 48.46
N GLY A 183 6.51 7.92 47.91
CA GLY A 183 7.04 8.24 46.59
C GLY A 183 7.68 9.62 46.58
N ARG A 184 8.15 10.08 45.42
CA ARG A 184 8.72 11.44 45.28
C ARG A 184 7.72 12.35 44.60
N ARG A 185 7.41 13.51 45.19
CA ARG A 185 6.60 14.54 44.50
C ARG A 185 7.26 14.91 43.18
N LEU A 186 6.47 14.99 42.13
CA LEU A 186 6.94 15.40 40.81
C LEU A 186 7.52 16.83 40.87
N PRO A 187 8.83 17.03 40.65
CA PRO A 187 9.45 18.35 40.75
C PRO A 187 8.91 19.31 39.68
N VAL A 188 8.68 20.57 40.04
CA VAL A 188 8.25 21.62 39.10
C VAL A 188 9.20 21.74 37.91
N ALA A 189 10.51 21.60 38.14
CA ALA A 189 11.53 21.60 37.08
C ALA A 189 11.34 20.48 36.05
N VAL A 190 10.89 19.29 36.46
CA VAL A 190 10.61 18.18 35.54
C VAL A 190 9.39 18.49 34.67
N ARG A 191 8.36 19.14 35.23
CA ARG A 191 7.18 19.58 34.47
C ARG A 191 7.53 20.67 33.47
N ALA A 192 8.33 21.65 33.89
CA ALA A 192 8.81 22.72 33.03
C ALA A 192 9.70 22.19 31.89
N GLY A 193 10.62 21.26 32.20
CA GLY A 193 11.44 20.59 31.20
C GLY A 193 10.62 19.77 30.19
N ALA A 194 9.63 19.01 30.66
CA ALA A 194 8.72 18.27 29.79
C ALA A 194 7.89 19.20 28.89
N ALA A 195 7.39 20.32 29.42
CA ALA A 195 6.65 21.32 28.65
C ALA A 195 7.53 21.95 27.56
N LEU A 196 8.78 22.29 27.90
CA LEU A 196 9.75 22.85 26.95
C LEU A 196 10.09 21.84 25.85
N LEU A 197 10.44 20.61 26.21
CA LEU A 197 10.77 19.56 25.24
C LEU A 197 9.59 19.26 24.31
N PHE A 198 8.38 19.18 24.84
CA PHE A 198 7.17 19.00 24.02
C PHE A 198 6.94 20.19 23.09
N SER A 199 7.09 21.42 23.60
CA SER A 199 6.93 22.64 22.79
C SER A 199 7.99 22.76 21.69
N VAL A 200 9.24 22.38 21.97
CA VAL A 200 10.33 22.33 20.99
C VAL A 200 10.08 21.22 19.96
N ALA A 201 9.60 20.05 20.37
CA ALA A 201 9.26 18.97 19.44
C ALA A 201 8.10 19.36 18.51
N VAL A 202 7.02 19.94 19.06
CA VAL A 202 5.88 20.43 18.27
C VAL A 202 6.28 21.59 17.37
N GLY A 203 7.05 22.55 17.90
CA GLY A 203 7.56 23.70 17.15
C GLY A 203 8.54 23.29 16.04
N GLY A 204 9.41 22.32 16.32
CA GLY A 204 10.36 21.75 15.36
C GLY A 204 9.68 20.92 14.27
N ALA A 205 8.62 20.16 14.61
CA ALA A 205 7.80 19.48 13.62
C ALA A 205 7.01 20.47 12.75
N ALA A 206 6.38 21.48 13.35
CA ALA A 206 5.67 22.53 12.62
C ALA A 206 6.61 23.37 11.74
N TYR A 207 7.80 23.71 12.25
CA TYR A 207 8.83 24.39 11.49
C TYR A 207 9.41 23.50 10.39
N GLY A 208 9.70 22.23 10.67
CA GLY A 208 10.18 21.27 9.67
C GLY A 208 9.17 21.06 8.54
N VAL A 209 7.89 20.94 8.86
CA VAL A 209 6.82 20.86 7.85
C VAL A 209 6.68 22.18 7.08
N ARG A 210 6.84 23.34 7.73
CA ARG A 210 6.73 24.66 7.08
C ARG A 210 7.97 25.03 6.26
N ALA A 211 9.15 24.64 6.70
CA ALA A 211 10.44 24.91 6.07
C ALA A 211 10.75 23.90 4.96
N ASN A 212 10.21 22.67 5.04
CA ASN A 212 10.27 21.64 3.98
C ASN A 212 8.96 21.48 3.20
N ALA A 213 8.06 22.47 3.20
CA ALA A 213 6.89 22.45 2.33
C ALA A 213 7.29 22.78 0.87
N ASP A 214 8.18 21.96 0.31
CA ASP A 214 8.50 21.90 -1.11
C ASP A 214 7.23 21.59 -1.90
N GLY A 215 7.22 21.95 -3.19
CA GLY A 215 6.11 21.67 -4.11
C GLY A 215 5.63 20.21 -4.02
N HIS A 216 6.56 19.28 -3.79
CA HIS A 216 6.29 17.85 -3.60
C HIS A 216 5.34 17.54 -2.43
N VAL A 217 5.58 18.07 -1.22
CA VAL A 217 4.72 17.80 -0.06
C VAL A 217 3.31 18.39 -0.26
N ARG A 218 3.24 19.58 -0.89
CA ARG A 218 1.95 20.20 -1.24
C ARG A 218 1.21 19.42 -2.31
N ALA A 219 1.94 18.83 -3.26
CA ALA A 219 1.40 17.96 -4.29
C ALA A 219 0.81 16.68 -3.68
N LEU A 220 1.58 15.96 -2.86
CA LEU A 220 1.08 14.76 -2.17
C LEU A 220 -0.16 15.06 -1.34
N ALA A 221 -0.15 16.15 -0.57
CA ALA A 221 -1.31 16.60 0.19
C ALA A 221 -2.54 16.85 -0.71
N GLY A 222 -2.34 17.57 -1.82
CA GLY A 222 -3.40 17.86 -2.79
C GLY A 222 -3.95 16.61 -3.47
N GLU A 223 -3.10 15.65 -3.83
CA GLU A 223 -3.49 14.35 -4.37
C GLU A 223 -4.38 13.57 -3.41
N TRP A 224 -4.03 13.52 -2.13
CA TRP A 224 -4.85 12.84 -1.13
C TRP A 224 -6.24 13.44 -0.96
N ILE A 225 -6.31 14.78 -0.91
CA ILE A 225 -7.58 15.51 -0.86
C ILE A 225 -8.42 15.21 -2.10
N ALA A 226 -7.77 15.18 -3.27
CA ALA A 226 -8.41 14.82 -4.53
C ALA A 226 -9.02 13.42 -4.47
N ILE A 227 -8.23 12.41 -4.08
CA ILE A 227 -8.68 11.01 -3.99
C ILE A 227 -9.83 10.86 -2.99
N ALA A 228 -9.78 11.52 -1.83
CA ALA A 228 -10.86 11.49 -0.84
C ALA A 228 -12.18 11.99 -1.45
N ARG A 229 -12.14 13.10 -2.20
CA ARG A 229 -13.31 13.67 -2.88
C ARG A 229 -13.77 12.81 -4.07
N LEU A 230 -12.86 12.16 -4.79
CA LEU A 230 -13.16 11.25 -5.90
C LEU A 230 -13.78 9.92 -5.44
N THR A 231 -13.61 9.53 -4.18
CA THR A 231 -14.05 8.23 -3.67
C THR A 231 -15.13 8.32 -2.60
N GLY A 232 -15.28 9.48 -1.96
CA GLY A 232 -16.15 9.65 -0.80
C GLY A 232 -15.56 9.11 0.51
N ILE A 233 -14.30 8.66 0.50
CA ILE A 233 -13.62 8.10 1.68
C ILE A 233 -13.01 9.24 2.50
N GLY A 234 -13.58 9.53 3.67
CA GLY A 234 -13.09 10.57 4.59
C GLY A 234 -13.47 12.01 4.21
N ALA A 235 -14.13 12.22 3.06
CA ALA A 235 -14.71 13.49 2.64
C ALA A 235 -15.99 13.25 1.83
N PRO A 236 -16.93 14.21 1.74
CA PRO A 236 -18.09 14.08 0.86
C PRO A 236 -17.66 13.84 -0.59
N TYR A 237 -18.32 12.87 -1.25
CA TYR A 237 -18.08 12.57 -2.66
C TYR A 237 -18.37 13.80 -3.53
N ARG A 238 -17.33 14.33 -4.16
CA ARG A 238 -17.35 15.54 -5.01
C ARG A 238 -16.32 15.37 -6.14
N PRO A 239 -16.64 14.59 -7.19
CA PRO A 239 -15.66 14.16 -8.18
C PRO A 239 -15.02 15.33 -8.95
N GLU A 240 -15.81 16.33 -9.34
CA GLU A 240 -15.29 17.52 -10.05
C GLU A 240 -14.29 18.32 -9.22
N ALA A 241 -14.63 18.58 -7.95
CA ALA A 241 -13.75 19.29 -7.02
C ALA A 241 -12.53 18.44 -6.62
N GLY A 242 -12.66 17.11 -6.64
CA GLY A 242 -11.55 16.18 -6.46
C GLY A 242 -10.58 16.25 -7.63
N LEU A 243 -11.08 16.14 -8.86
CA LEU A 243 -10.26 16.20 -10.08
C LEU A 243 -9.57 17.56 -10.24
N ALA A 244 -10.27 18.67 -10.00
CA ALA A 244 -9.66 20.01 -10.01
C ALA A 244 -8.48 20.10 -9.03
N ARG A 245 -8.66 19.60 -7.79
CA ARG A 245 -7.59 19.58 -6.79
C ARG A 245 -6.43 18.68 -7.20
N TYR A 246 -6.71 17.57 -7.90
CA TYR A 246 -5.67 16.67 -8.39
C TYR A 246 -4.81 17.34 -9.46
N ARG A 247 -5.42 18.11 -10.36
CA ARG A 247 -4.70 18.88 -11.40
C ARG A 247 -3.77 19.92 -10.77
N GLU A 248 -4.23 20.62 -9.74
CA GLU A 248 -3.38 21.56 -8.98
C GLU A 248 -2.19 20.85 -8.34
N ALA A 249 -2.43 19.68 -7.74
CA ALA A 249 -1.38 18.87 -7.13
C ALA A 249 -0.36 18.36 -8.18
N ALA A 250 -0.85 17.83 -9.29
CA ALA A 250 -0.05 17.37 -10.43
C ALA A 250 0.81 18.49 -11.06
N ALA A 251 0.34 19.73 -11.01
CA ALA A 251 1.13 20.87 -11.51
C ALA A 251 2.37 21.16 -10.64
N LEU A 252 2.42 20.67 -9.40
CA LEU A 252 3.50 20.92 -8.45
C LEU A 252 4.54 19.79 -8.44
N ASP A 253 4.21 18.60 -8.95
CA ASP A 253 5.04 17.42 -8.85
C ASP A 253 4.81 16.43 -10.00
N GLY A 254 5.90 15.97 -10.61
CA GLY A 254 5.84 15.09 -11.76
C GLY A 254 5.32 13.67 -11.45
N ASP A 255 5.53 13.14 -10.24
CA ASP A 255 5.02 11.82 -9.85
C ASP A 255 3.50 11.88 -9.64
N VAL A 256 3.02 13.01 -9.12
CA VAL A 256 1.58 13.27 -9.03
C VAL A 256 0.98 13.47 -10.43
N ALA A 257 1.67 14.15 -11.34
CA ALA A 257 1.25 14.26 -12.75
C ALA A 257 1.13 12.89 -13.44
N GLU A 258 2.09 12.00 -13.20
CA GLU A 258 2.05 10.62 -13.70
C GLU A 258 0.82 9.86 -13.20
N ARG A 259 0.55 9.93 -11.90
CA ARG A 259 -0.58 9.24 -11.27
C ARG A 259 -1.93 9.77 -11.75
N LEU A 260 -2.04 11.09 -11.93
CA LEU A 260 -3.23 11.71 -12.54
C LEU A 260 -3.42 11.23 -13.97
N GLY A 261 -2.34 11.22 -14.78
CA GLY A 261 -2.37 10.71 -16.14
C GLY A 261 -2.91 9.29 -16.22
N ARG A 262 -2.42 8.38 -15.38
CA ARG A 262 -2.94 6.99 -15.33
C ARG A 262 -4.41 6.89 -14.94
N ARG A 263 -4.89 7.73 -14.02
CA ARG A 263 -6.31 7.72 -13.64
C ARG A 263 -7.22 8.21 -14.75
N LEU A 264 -6.80 9.24 -15.48
CA LEU A 264 -7.50 9.75 -16.66
C LEU A 264 -7.47 8.73 -17.80
N GLN A 265 -6.37 7.99 -17.96
CA GLN A 265 -6.29 6.91 -18.95
C GLN A 265 -7.22 5.73 -18.61
N ASP A 266 -7.20 5.27 -17.34
CA ASP A 266 -7.95 4.09 -16.91
C ASP A 266 -9.43 4.39 -16.54
N GLY A 267 -9.81 5.66 -16.43
CA GLY A 267 -11.11 6.08 -15.88
C GLY A 267 -11.30 5.74 -14.39
N ARG A 268 -10.22 5.70 -13.60
CA ARG A 268 -10.26 5.28 -12.18
C ARG A 268 -10.72 6.42 -11.27
N GLY A 269 -12.03 6.43 -11.00
CA GLY A 269 -12.69 7.43 -10.14
C GLY A 269 -12.98 8.76 -10.84
N VAL A 270 -12.62 8.85 -12.12
CA VAL A 270 -12.84 9.99 -13.02
C VAL A 270 -13.30 9.47 -14.36
N ARG A 271 -13.96 10.30 -15.17
CA ARG A 271 -14.22 9.95 -16.56
C ARG A 271 -12.88 9.81 -17.30
N ALA A 272 -12.75 8.76 -18.11
CA ALA A 272 -11.55 8.58 -18.91
C ALA A 272 -11.38 9.72 -19.92
N ASP A 273 -10.17 10.25 -20.03
CA ASP A 273 -9.76 11.30 -20.96
C ASP A 273 -8.30 11.07 -21.36
N GLU A 274 -8.11 10.40 -22.49
CA GLU A 274 -6.78 10.03 -22.98
C GLU A 274 -5.96 11.25 -23.39
N ALA A 275 -6.59 12.29 -23.95
CA ALA A 275 -5.89 13.49 -24.39
C ALA A 275 -5.33 14.27 -23.20
N GLU A 276 -6.12 14.41 -22.13
CA GLU A 276 -5.64 15.02 -20.90
C GLU A 276 -4.57 14.14 -20.20
N ALA A 277 -4.73 12.81 -20.22
CA ALA A 277 -3.74 11.89 -19.67
C ALA A 277 -2.36 12.09 -20.30
N VAL A 278 -2.29 12.16 -21.64
CA VAL A 278 -1.04 12.37 -22.39
C VAL A 278 -0.42 13.73 -22.08
N GLU A 279 -1.23 14.78 -21.87
CA GLU A 279 -0.74 16.08 -21.44
C GLU A 279 -0.07 16.03 -20.07
N TRP A 280 -0.65 15.30 -19.11
CA TRP A 280 -0.03 15.12 -17.79
C TRP A 280 1.23 14.25 -17.83
N PHE A 281 1.25 13.21 -18.66
CA PHE A 281 2.48 12.43 -18.90
C PHE A 281 3.57 13.30 -19.53
N ARG A 282 3.24 14.17 -20.48
CA ARG A 282 4.18 15.13 -21.07
C ARG A 282 4.79 16.06 -20.01
N ARG A 283 3.96 16.57 -19.10
CA ARG A 283 4.41 17.44 -17.98
C ARG A 283 5.30 16.67 -16.99
N GLY A 284 4.90 15.46 -16.61
CA GLY A 284 5.73 14.61 -15.76
C GLY A 284 7.06 14.24 -16.41
N ALA A 285 7.07 13.98 -17.72
CA ALA A 285 8.28 13.74 -18.49
C ALA A 285 9.20 14.97 -18.52
N ALA A 286 8.64 16.18 -18.70
CA ALA A 286 9.39 17.43 -18.63
C ALA A 286 9.98 17.69 -17.22
N ALA A 287 9.33 17.17 -16.17
CA ALA A 287 9.85 17.16 -14.80
C ALA A 287 10.88 16.05 -14.53
N GLY A 288 11.25 15.26 -15.54
CA GLY A 288 12.27 14.21 -15.44
C GLY A 288 11.75 12.88 -14.87
N GLN A 289 10.43 12.68 -14.77
CA GLN A 289 9.88 11.49 -14.15
C GLN A 289 9.89 10.28 -15.09
N PRO A 290 10.54 9.15 -14.72
CA PRO A 290 10.70 8.00 -15.61
C PRO A 290 9.38 7.40 -16.07
N ALA A 291 8.45 7.15 -15.15
CA ALA A 291 7.16 6.51 -15.46
C ALA A 291 6.30 7.39 -16.39
N ALA A 292 6.27 8.71 -16.16
CA ALA A 292 5.59 9.66 -17.04
C ALA A 292 6.26 9.74 -18.42
N THR A 293 7.60 9.71 -18.45
CA THR A 293 8.39 9.70 -19.69
C THR A 293 8.10 8.45 -20.51
N GLN A 294 7.99 7.27 -19.90
CA GLN A 294 7.61 6.03 -20.59
C GLN A 294 6.21 6.12 -21.19
N ALA A 295 5.23 6.61 -20.43
CA ALA A 295 3.86 6.75 -20.89
C ALA A 295 3.74 7.77 -22.05
N TYR A 296 4.42 8.91 -21.95
CA TYR A 296 4.47 9.91 -23.02
C TYR A 296 5.20 9.39 -24.27
N ALA A 297 6.30 8.65 -24.10
CA ALA A 297 7.01 8.03 -25.20
C ALA A 297 6.13 7.04 -25.98
N MET A 298 5.31 6.25 -25.27
CA MET A 298 4.36 5.34 -25.91
C MET A 298 3.27 6.11 -26.70
N ALA A 299 2.73 7.19 -26.13
CA ALA A 299 1.76 8.04 -26.82
C ALA A 299 2.33 8.62 -28.13
N LEU A 300 3.60 9.02 -28.15
CA LEU A 300 4.29 9.48 -29.37
C LEU A 300 4.50 8.35 -30.39
N ILE A 301 4.78 7.13 -29.94
CA ILE A 301 4.95 5.95 -30.81
C ILE A 301 3.63 5.58 -31.48
N ASP A 302 2.53 5.59 -30.72
CA ASP A 302 1.22 5.15 -31.20
C ASP A 302 0.44 6.25 -31.94
N GLY A 303 0.78 7.52 -31.70
CA GLY A 303 0.03 8.65 -32.23
C GLY A 303 -1.34 8.84 -31.56
N ASN A 304 -1.51 8.33 -30.34
CA ASN A 304 -2.75 8.43 -29.60
C ASN A 304 -2.90 9.84 -29.04
N THR A 305 -3.90 10.59 -29.50
CA THR A 305 -4.26 11.95 -29.02
C THR A 305 -3.18 13.03 -29.18
N VAL A 306 -1.96 12.65 -29.59
CA VAL A 306 -0.85 13.52 -29.99
C VAL A 306 -0.35 13.09 -31.38
N PRO A 307 0.21 14.01 -32.18
CA PRO A 307 0.82 13.65 -33.45
C PRO A 307 1.90 12.58 -33.25
N ALA A 308 1.86 11.53 -34.07
CA ALA A 308 2.83 10.45 -34.01
C ALA A 308 4.25 10.98 -34.27
N ASP A 309 5.16 10.66 -33.35
CA ASP A 309 6.60 10.88 -33.48
C ASP A 309 7.35 9.66 -32.91
N PRO A 310 7.35 8.53 -33.63
CA PRO A 310 7.98 7.31 -33.17
C PRO A 310 9.48 7.45 -32.90
N ALA A 311 10.17 8.27 -33.69
CA ALA A 311 11.59 8.51 -33.53
C ALA A 311 11.88 9.14 -32.15
N ARG A 312 11.10 10.15 -31.76
CA ARG A 312 11.24 10.78 -30.45
C ARG A 312 10.82 9.86 -29.31
N GLY A 313 9.71 9.12 -29.45
CA GLY A 313 9.28 8.17 -28.42
C GLY A 313 10.33 7.08 -28.15
N MET A 314 10.91 6.51 -29.22
CA MET A 314 12.00 5.54 -29.11
C MET A 314 13.25 6.14 -28.46
N ALA A 315 13.61 7.39 -28.81
CA ALA A 315 14.74 8.08 -28.20
C ALA A 315 14.55 8.29 -26.69
N LEU A 316 13.35 8.67 -26.24
CA LEU A 316 13.04 8.83 -24.81
C LEU A 316 13.16 7.50 -24.04
N LEU A 317 12.66 6.39 -24.61
CA LEU A 317 12.81 5.07 -23.98
C LEU A 317 14.28 4.61 -23.93
N ALA A 318 15.05 4.88 -25.00
CA ALA A 318 16.48 4.58 -25.05
C ALA A 318 17.27 5.40 -24.02
N GLU A 319 16.94 6.67 -23.81
CA GLU A 319 17.56 7.51 -22.78
C GLU A 319 17.32 6.94 -21.37
N LEU A 320 16.09 6.53 -21.06
CA LEU A 320 15.77 5.91 -19.78
C LEU A 320 16.48 4.55 -19.61
N SER A 321 16.54 3.74 -20.66
CA SER A 321 17.27 2.47 -20.68
C SER A 321 18.76 2.66 -20.40
N ALA A 322 19.38 3.70 -20.97
CA ALA A 322 20.78 4.07 -20.73
C ALA A 322 21.04 4.51 -19.29
N LYS A 323 20.04 5.14 -18.64
CA LYS A 323 20.08 5.49 -17.20
C LYS A 323 19.79 4.29 -16.28
N GLY A 324 19.53 3.10 -16.83
CA GLY A 324 19.31 1.87 -16.06
C GLY A 324 17.86 1.64 -15.60
N HIS A 325 16.89 2.39 -16.14
CA HIS A 325 15.49 2.18 -15.80
C HIS A 325 14.94 0.88 -16.44
N ALA A 326 14.84 -0.18 -15.64
CA ALA A 326 14.41 -1.49 -16.10
C ALA A 326 13.00 -1.50 -16.73
N GLY A 327 12.09 -0.64 -16.25
CA GLY A 327 10.77 -0.47 -16.88
C GLY A 327 10.88 -0.01 -18.33
N ALA A 328 11.82 0.90 -18.63
CA ALA A 328 12.05 1.37 -19.99
C ALA A 328 12.70 0.30 -20.86
N ASP A 329 13.61 -0.52 -20.31
CA ASP A 329 14.16 -1.68 -21.01
C ASP A 329 13.04 -2.66 -21.44
N VAL A 330 12.06 -2.93 -20.56
CA VAL A 330 10.90 -3.77 -20.90
C VAL A 330 10.06 -3.13 -22.01
N GLN A 331 9.70 -1.85 -21.88
CA GLN A 331 8.87 -1.17 -22.88
C GLN A 331 9.56 -1.05 -24.24
N LEU A 332 10.84 -0.69 -24.25
CA LEU A 332 11.65 -0.66 -25.44
C LEU A 332 11.72 -2.06 -26.08
N GLY A 333 11.95 -3.10 -25.28
CA GLY A 333 11.92 -4.48 -25.75
C GLY A 333 10.59 -4.85 -26.43
N ILE A 334 9.45 -4.45 -25.87
CA ILE A 334 8.12 -4.73 -26.44
C ILE A 334 7.95 -4.05 -27.79
N VAL A 335 8.26 -2.75 -27.87
CA VAL A 335 8.12 -1.98 -29.12
C VAL A 335 9.00 -2.60 -30.22
N ILE A 336 10.20 -3.05 -29.86
CA ILE A 336 11.15 -3.70 -30.76
C ILE A 336 10.68 -5.09 -31.19
N GLU A 337 10.19 -5.91 -30.25
CA GLU A 337 9.67 -7.25 -30.51
C GLU A 337 8.47 -7.22 -31.47
N GLU A 338 7.60 -6.23 -31.30
CA GLU A 338 6.36 -6.07 -32.08
C GLU A 338 6.59 -5.37 -33.43
N GLY A 339 7.79 -4.82 -33.68
CA GLY A 339 8.05 -4.03 -34.89
C GLY A 339 7.22 -2.73 -34.93
N ARG A 340 6.99 -2.14 -33.76
CA ARG A 340 6.32 -0.84 -33.62
C ARG A 340 7.34 0.29 -33.66
N GLY A 341 6.85 1.52 -33.77
CA GLY A 341 7.70 2.70 -33.70
C GLY A 341 8.49 3.02 -34.96
N GLY A 342 7.98 2.62 -36.14
CA GLY A 342 8.60 2.91 -37.44
C GLY A 342 9.80 2.03 -37.78
N ARG A 343 9.92 0.85 -37.14
CA ARG A 343 11.00 -0.13 -37.35
C ARG A 343 10.44 -1.54 -37.56
N GLU A 344 11.23 -2.40 -38.18
CA GLU A 344 10.91 -3.83 -38.25
C GLU A 344 11.07 -4.53 -36.89
N ALA A 345 10.35 -5.64 -36.74
CA ALA A 345 10.41 -6.47 -35.54
C ALA A 345 11.80 -7.11 -35.39
N ASP A 346 12.39 -7.00 -34.20
CA ASP A 346 13.69 -7.58 -33.86
C ASP A 346 13.63 -8.32 -32.51
N PRO A 347 13.04 -9.53 -32.49
CA PRO A 347 12.97 -10.35 -31.28
C PRO A 347 14.34 -10.68 -30.64
N PRO A 348 15.44 -10.91 -31.40
CA PRO A 348 16.78 -11.04 -30.82
C PRO A 348 17.21 -9.84 -29.97
N GLN A 349 17.03 -8.60 -30.47
CA GLN A 349 17.35 -7.39 -29.73
C GLN A 349 16.45 -7.24 -28.49
N ALA A 350 15.15 -7.50 -28.63
CA ALA A 350 14.22 -7.47 -27.49
C ALA A 350 14.62 -8.48 -26.39
N ALA A 351 15.03 -9.69 -26.77
CA ALA A 351 15.49 -10.71 -25.83
C ALA A 351 16.70 -10.26 -25.00
N THR A 352 17.62 -9.48 -25.60
CA THR A 352 18.76 -8.91 -24.88
C THR A 352 18.32 -7.93 -23.80
N LEU A 353 17.35 -7.06 -24.10
CA LEU A 353 16.78 -6.12 -23.13
C LEU A 353 16.04 -6.85 -22.00
N TYR A 354 15.22 -7.85 -22.33
CA TYR A 354 14.50 -8.63 -21.32
C TYR A 354 15.45 -9.43 -20.42
N LYS A 355 16.51 -10.00 -21.00
CA LYS A 355 17.56 -10.71 -20.24
C LYS A 355 18.27 -9.79 -19.27
N LYS A 356 18.66 -8.58 -19.71
CA LYS A 356 19.25 -7.54 -18.85
C LYS A 356 18.36 -7.27 -17.63
N VAL A 357 17.03 -7.12 -17.82
CA VAL A 357 16.08 -6.89 -16.73
C VAL A 357 15.99 -8.08 -15.79
N CYS A 358 15.90 -9.31 -16.30
CA CYS A 358 15.82 -10.52 -15.49
C CYS A 358 17.02 -10.79 -14.59
N GLU A 359 18.21 -10.46 -15.10
CA GLU A 359 19.49 -10.75 -14.46
C GLU A 359 19.99 -9.59 -13.59
N ALA A 360 19.29 -8.45 -13.61
CA ALA A 360 19.65 -7.27 -12.84
C ALA A 360 19.73 -7.59 -11.33
N ALA A 361 20.91 -7.44 -10.74
CA ALA A 361 21.18 -7.68 -9.31
C ALA A 361 20.85 -6.46 -8.41
N THR A 362 20.21 -5.43 -8.97
CA THR A 362 19.92 -4.16 -8.27
C THR A 362 18.87 -4.35 -7.16
N ARG A 363 19.08 -3.63 -6.05
CA ARG A 363 18.16 -3.48 -4.89
C ARG A 363 17.17 -2.33 -5.07
N GLU A 364 17.19 -1.64 -6.20
CA GLU A 364 16.30 -0.52 -6.48
C GLU A 364 14.87 -1.03 -6.70
N SER A 365 13.92 -0.47 -5.94
CA SER A 365 12.53 -0.95 -5.91
C SER A 365 11.85 -0.92 -7.29
N ALA A 366 12.11 0.13 -8.09
CA ALA A 366 11.56 0.27 -9.44
C ALA A 366 12.12 -0.78 -10.41
N ALA A 367 13.41 -1.13 -10.28
CA ALA A 367 14.01 -2.19 -11.08
C ALA A 367 13.46 -3.57 -10.69
N GLU A 368 13.27 -3.80 -9.38
CA GLU A 368 12.66 -5.04 -8.86
C GLU A 368 11.23 -5.23 -9.38
N ALA A 369 10.43 -4.16 -9.44
CA ALA A 369 9.05 -4.21 -9.95
C ALA A 369 8.96 -4.57 -11.45
N ALA A 370 9.98 -4.27 -12.25
CA ALA A 370 10.00 -4.60 -13.68
C ALA A 370 10.49 -6.03 -14.00
N LYS A 371 11.17 -6.69 -13.06
CA LYS A 371 11.74 -8.04 -13.25
C LYS A 371 10.70 -9.09 -13.67
N PRO A 372 9.50 -9.17 -13.06
CA PRO A 372 8.50 -10.13 -13.47
C PRO A 372 8.12 -9.98 -14.96
N SER A 373 7.92 -8.75 -15.43
CA SER A 373 7.52 -8.46 -16.81
C SER A 373 8.63 -8.79 -17.81
N GLY A 374 9.88 -8.44 -17.51
CA GLY A 374 11.03 -8.83 -18.33
C GLY A 374 11.17 -10.36 -18.43
N CYS A 375 11.01 -11.07 -17.31
CA CYS A 375 11.13 -12.53 -17.29
C CYS A 375 9.98 -13.27 -17.93
N TYR A 376 8.78 -12.71 -17.84
CA TYR A 376 7.65 -13.18 -18.60
C TYR A 376 7.91 -13.07 -20.11
N ARG A 377 8.33 -11.90 -20.61
CA ARG A 377 8.58 -11.70 -22.05
C ARG A 377 9.73 -12.57 -22.56
N LEU A 378 10.85 -12.63 -21.83
CA LEU A 378 11.95 -13.53 -22.16
C LEU A 378 11.52 -14.99 -22.18
N ALA A 379 10.71 -15.42 -21.22
CA ALA A 379 10.20 -16.79 -21.17
C ALA A 379 9.40 -17.16 -22.43
N LEU A 380 8.55 -16.25 -22.94
CA LEU A 380 7.77 -16.51 -24.15
C LEU A 380 8.66 -16.66 -25.40
N LEU A 381 9.72 -15.86 -25.52
CA LEU A 381 10.70 -15.98 -26.61
C LEU A 381 11.45 -17.31 -26.54
N LEU A 382 11.92 -17.72 -25.35
CA LEU A 382 12.62 -19.00 -25.15
C LEU A 382 11.71 -20.22 -25.37
N LEU A 383 10.43 -20.13 -25.00
CA LEU A 383 9.44 -21.20 -25.22
C LEU A 383 9.08 -21.38 -26.69
N SER A 384 8.95 -20.26 -27.43
CA SER A 384 8.60 -20.28 -28.85
C SER A 384 9.79 -20.49 -29.78
N GLY A 385 11.00 -20.08 -29.36
CA GLY A 385 12.18 -20.03 -30.22
C GLY A 385 12.18 -18.82 -31.18
N ARG A 386 11.38 -17.78 -30.89
CA ARG A 386 11.26 -16.60 -31.77
C ARG A 386 12.45 -15.67 -31.56
N GLY A 387 13.35 -15.62 -32.53
CA GLY A 387 14.56 -14.78 -32.49
C GLY A 387 15.65 -15.21 -31.50
N VAL A 388 15.42 -16.27 -30.73
CA VAL A 388 16.40 -16.87 -29.83
C VAL A 388 16.33 -18.40 -29.92
N PRO A 389 17.42 -19.13 -29.66
CA PRO A 389 17.37 -20.58 -29.54
C PRO A 389 16.31 -21.02 -28.54
N LYS A 390 15.51 -22.02 -28.92
CA LYS A 390 14.45 -22.55 -28.07
C LYS A 390 15.06 -23.22 -26.84
N ASP A 391 14.68 -22.74 -25.66
CA ASP A 391 15.08 -23.31 -24.36
C ASP A 391 13.82 -23.46 -23.49
N PRO A 392 13.10 -24.59 -23.62
CA PRO A 392 11.88 -24.82 -22.86
C PRO A 392 12.11 -24.96 -21.37
N GLU A 393 13.29 -25.40 -20.93
CA GLU A 393 13.59 -25.59 -19.51
C GLU A 393 13.72 -24.24 -18.81
N LEU A 394 14.58 -23.37 -19.36
CA LEU A 394 14.76 -22.02 -18.84
C LEU A 394 13.47 -21.19 -19.00
N GLY A 395 12.80 -21.27 -20.15
CA GLY A 395 11.54 -20.57 -20.40
C GLY A 395 10.46 -20.91 -19.37
N ARG A 396 10.26 -22.21 -19.06
CA ARG A 396 9.30 -22.63 -18.01
C ARG A 396 9.70 -22.13 -16.62
N LYS A 397 10.99 -22.15 -16.30
CA LYS A 397 11.51 -21.68 -15.00
C LYS A 397 11.27 -20.18 -14.82
N LEU A 398 11.56 -19.38 -15.85
CA LEU A 398 11.35 -17.93 -15.84
C LEU A 398 9.86 -17.57 -15.79
N LEU A 399 9.02 -18.25 -16.59
CA LEU A 399 7.58 -18.02 -16.57
C LEU A 399 6.98 -18.32 -15.19
N LYS A 400 7.37 -19.44 -14.57
CA LYS A 400 6.93 -19.79 -13.22
C LYS A 400 7.37 -18.74 -12.20
N ARG A 401 8.60 -18.22 -12.31
CA ARG A 401 9.10 -17.15 -11.43
C ARG A 401 8.25 -15.88 -11.58
N ALA A 402 7.96 -15.47 -12.81
CA ALA A 402 7.12 -14.29 -13.06
C ALA A 402 5.68 -14.47 -12.55
N ALA A 403 5.09 -15.65 -12.73
CA ALA A 403 3.77 -15.98 -12.19
C ALA A 403 3.75 -15.95 -10.65
N ASN A 404 4.78 -16.49 -10.00
CA ASN A 404 4.92 -16.45 -8.54
C ASN A 404 5.10 -15.02 -7.98
N SER A 405 5.43 -14.04 -8.83
CA SER A 405 5.47 -12.61 -8.48
C SER A 405 4.12 -11.91 -8.66
N HIS A 406 3.04 -12.67 -8.91
CA HIS A 406 1.68 -12.16 -9.09
C HIS A 406 1.50 -11.21 -10.28
N LEU A 407 2.31 -11.39 -11.33
CA LEU A 407 2.10 -10.71 -12.60
C LEU A 407 0.94 -11.40 -13.36
N PRO A 408 -0.22 -10.75 -13.57
CA PRO A 408 -1.42 -11.44 -14.06
C PRO A 408 -1.25 -12.09 -15.44
N GLU A 409 -0.48 -11.47 -16.34
CA GLU A 409 -0.16 -12.01 -17.67
C GLU A 409 0.68 -13.29 -17.57
N ALA A 410 1.62 -13.34 -16.63
CA ALA A 410 2.46 -14.50 -16.39
C ALA A 410 1.68 -15.62 -15.69
N GLU A 411 0.83 -15.29 -14.72
CA GLU A 411 -0.09 -16.25 -14.09
C GLU A 411 -1.01 -16.90 -15.13
N ASN A 412 -1.62 -16.09 -16.01
CA ASN A 412 -2.44 -16.57 -17.13
C ASN A 412 -1.65 -17.50 -18.06
N ALA A 413 -0.48 -17.05 -18.56
CA ALA A 413 0.34 -17.83 -19.47
C ALA A 413 0.88 -19.12 -18.82
N PHE A 414 1.18 -19.09 -17.52
CA PHE A 414 1.57 -20.29 -16.78
C PHE A 414 0.39 -21.25 -16.62
N GLY A 415 -0.82 -20.73 -16.37
CA GLY A 415 -2.05 -21.53 -16.41
C GLY A 415 -2.25 -22.23 -17.76
N LEU A 416 -2.08 -21.49 -18.87
CA LEU A 416 -2.15 -22.02 -20.23
C LEU A 416 -1.11 -23.12 -20.47
N LEU A 417 0.14 -22.89 -20.04
CA LEU A 417 1.20 -23.88 -20.12
C LEU A 417 0.84 -25.18 -19.38
N LEU A 418 0.23 -25.09 -18.21
CA LEU A 418 -0.20 -26.26 -17.44
C LEU A 418 -1.37 -27.01 -18.10
N ALA A 419 -2.35 -26.27 -18.65
CA ALA A 419 -3.56 -26.82 -19.26
C ALA A 419 -3.35 -27.38 -20.67
N THR A 420 -2.37 -26.86 -21.42
CA THR A 420 -2.18 -27.16 -22.85
C THR A 420 -0.76 -27.60 -23.20
N GLY A 421 0.21 -27.46 -22.30
CA GLY A 421 1.64 -27.70 -22.57
C GLY A 421 2.32 -26.56 -23.33
N ASP A 422 1.59 -25.52 -23.70
CA ASP A 422 2.06 -24.33 -24.41
C ASP A 422 1.52 -23.06 -23.72
N ALA A 423 2.43 -22.15 -23.37
CA ALA A 423 2.08 -20.89 -22.71
C ALA A 423 1.36 -19.90 -23.64
N GLN A 424 1.41 -20.12 -24.96
CA GLN A 424 0.82 -19.27 -26.00
C GLN A 424 -0.29 -20.00 -26.79
N ALA A 425 -0.83 -21.08 -26.23
CA ALA A 425 -1.91 -21.82 -26.89
C ALA A 425 -3.12 -20.91 -27.16
N PRO A 426 -3.73 -20.98 -28.36
CA PRO A 426 -4.84 -20.11 -28.73
C PRO A 426 -6.12 -20.41 -27.95
N ASP A 427 -6.29 -21.65 -27.49
CA ASP A 427 -7.45 -22.09 -26.71
C ASP A 427 -7.11 -23.28 -25.79
N ILE A 428 -7.90 -23.43 -24.72
CA ILE A 428 -7.89 -24.59 -23.84
C ILE A 428 -8.75 -25.66 -24.52
N GLY A 429 -8.11 -26.69 -25.10
CA GLY A 429 -8.81 -27.81 -25.74
C GLY A 429 -9.68 -28.63 -24.75
N PRO A 430 -10.54 -29.54 -25.23
CA PRO A 430 -11.43 -30.32 -24.35
C PRO A 430 -10.69 -31.35 -23.49
N GLU A 431 -9.53 -31.83 -23.95
CA GLU A 431 -8.81 -32.93 -23.30
C GLU A 431 -8.17 -32.51 -21.97
N PRO A 432 -8.54 -33.14 -20.84
CA PRO A 432 -7.97 -32.81 -19.54
C PRO A 432 -6.50 -33.23 -19.43
N ARG A 433 -5.72 -32.45 -18.67
CA ARG A 433 -4.32 -32.76 -18.36
C ARG A 433 -4.10 -32.95 -16.87
N ARG A 434 -3.01 -33.64 -16.53
CA ARG A 434 -2.60 -33.94 -15.14
C ARG A 434 -2.54 -32.71 -14.24
N GLN A 435 -2.25 -31.52 -14.78
CA GLN A 435 -2.05 -30.30 -13.99
C GLN A 435 -3.24 -29.31 -14.06
N ASP A 436 -4.39 -29.75 -14.56
CA ASP A 436 -5.58 -28.93 -14.80
C ASP A 436 -6.12 -28.23 -13.55
N ALA A 437 -6.15 -28.91 -12.41
CA ALA A 437 -6.56 -28.28 -11.15
C ALA A 437 -5.66 -27.10 -10.78
N ARG A 438 -4.34 -27.21 -11.05
CA ARG A 438 -3.36 -26.12 -10.83
C ARG A 438 -3.49 -25.04 -11.90
N ALA A 439 -3.75 -25.40 -13.15
CA ALA A 439 -3.99 -24.42 -14.21
C ALA A 439 -5.17 -23.51 -13.85
N ARG A 440 -6.28 -24.10 -13.40
CA ARG A 440 -7.48 -23.37 -12.95
C ARG A 440 -7.18 -22.40 -11.82
N THR A 441 -6.35 -22.78 -10.83
CA THR A 441 -6.00 -21.86 -9.74
C THR A 441 -5.24 -20.62 -10.23
N TRP A 442 -4.35 -20.78 -11.21
CA TRP A 442 -3.63 -19.65 -11.81
C TRP A 442 -4.55 -18.76 -12.65
N PHE A 443 -5.45 -19.35 -13.45
CA PHE A 443 -6.45 -18.56 -14.17
C PHE A 443 -7.35 -17.78 -13.20
N ALA A 444 -7.76 -18.40 -12.08
CA ALA A 444 -8.59 -17.73 -11.08
C ALA A 444 -7.86 -16.54 -10.42
N ALA A 445 -6.59 -16.69 -10.06
CA ALA A 445 -5.79 -15.61 -9.48
C ALA A 445 -5.65 -14.42 -10.45
N ALA A 446 -5.24 -14.69 -11.70
CA ALA A 446 -5.08 -13.67 -12.72
C ALA A 446 -6.41 -12.99 -13.10
N ALA A 447 -7.51 -13.76 -13.16
CA ALA A 447 -8.84 -13.23 -13.43
C ALA A 447 -9.33 -12.31 -12.29
N GLN A 448 -9.05 -12.66 -11.02
CA GLN A 448 -9.35 -11.81 -9.87
C GLN A 448 -8.52 -10.52 -9.88
N ALA A 449 -7.28 -10.58 -10.37
CA ALA A 449 -6.41 -9.42 -10.56
C ALA A 449 -6.81 -8.54 -11.76
N GLY A 450 -7.86 -8.90 -12.52
CA GLY A 450 -8.39 -8.08 -13.62
C GLY A 450 -7.90 -8.47 -15.01
N ASN A 451 -7.09 -9.52 -15.17
CA ASN A 451 -6.57 -9.91 -16.48
C ASN A 451 -7.67 -10.48 -17.39
N ALA A 452 -7.97 -9.78 -18.49
CA ALA A 452 -9.06 -10.12 -19.40
C ALA A 452 -8.89 -11.52 -20.04
N ASP A 453 -7.68 -11.89 -20.43
CA ASP A 453 -7.39 -13.22 -21.00
C ASP A 453 -7.59 -14.34 -19.99
N ALA A 454 -7.21 -14.12 -18.73
CA ALA A 454 -7.42 -15.07 -17.65
C ALA A 454 -8.91 -15.25 -17.32
N MET A 455 -9.70 -14.17 -17.35
CA MET A 455 -11.15 -14.26 -17.20
C MET A 455 -11.78 -15.14 -18.29
N TYR A 456 -11.36 -14.94 -19.54
CA TYR A 456 -11.76 -15.80 -20.66
C TYR A 456 -11.31 -17.24 -20.45
N ASN A 457 -10.02 -17.47 -20.12
CA ASN A 457 -9.45 -18.80 -19.95
C ASN A 457 -10.07 -19.55 -18.78
N LEU A 458 -10.41 -18.89 -17.67
CA LEU A 458 -11.11 -19.49 -16.54
C LEU A 458 -12.51 -19.95 -16.94
N ALA A 459 -13.28 -19.08 -17.61
CA ALA A 459 -14.62 -19.41 -18.11
C ALA A 459 -14.57 -20.55 -19.15
N ARG A 460 -13.58 -20.50 -20.05
CA ARG A 460 -13.37 -21.51 -21.07
C ARG A 460 -12.98 -22.86 -20.49
N PHE A 461 -12.10 -22.86 -19.50
CA PHE A 461 -11.67 -24.04 -18.78
C PHE A 461 -12.86 -24.75 -18.13
N ASP A 462 -13.67 -24.01 -17.35
CA ASP A 462 -14.84 -24.58 -16.66
C ASP A 462 -15.96 -25.02 -17.61
N SER A 463 -16.07 -24.38 -18.78
CA SER A 463 -17.01 -24.79 -19.83
C SER A 463 -16.59 -26.08 -20.55
N ARG A 464 -15.29 -26.25 -20.85
CA ARG A 464 -14.81 -27.42 -21.61
C ARG A 464 -14.47 -28.62 -20.74
N ARG A 465 -14.04 -28.38 -19.50
CA ARG A 465 -13.50 -29.40 -18.59
C ARG A 465 -14.21 -29.33 -17.23
N PRO A 466 -15.54 -29.57 -17.20
CA PRO A 466 -16.30 -29.46 -15.96
C PRO A 466 -15.80 -30.47 -14.94
N GLY A 467 -15.59 -30.01 -13.71
CA GLY A 467 -15.25 -30.81 -12.55
C GLY A 467 -16.08 -30.40 -11.32
N PRO A 468 -15.89 -31.04 -10.16
CA PRO A 468 -16.71 -30.81 -8.97
C PRO A 468 -16.70 -29.36 -8.44
N LYS A 469 -15.71 -28.55 -8.82
CA LYS A 469 -15.55 -27.14 -8.42
C LYS A 469 -15.78 -26.15 -9.57
N SER A 470 -16.30 -26.63 -10.70
CA SER A 470 -16.56 -25.76 -11.86
C SER A 470 -17.73 -24.83 -11.59
N MET A 471 -17.65 -23.65 -12.20
CA MET A 471 -18.67 -22.63 -12.14
C MET A 471 -19.97 -23.09 -12.79
N SER A 472 -21.09 -22.55 -12.31
CA SER A 472 -22.39 -22.69 -12.98
C SER A 472 -22.36 -22.01 -14.36
N PRO A 473 -23.26 -22.41 -15.29
CA PRO A 473 -23.37 -21.75 -16.59
C PRO A 473 -23.58 -20.22 -16.50
N ALA A 474 -24.31 -19.75 -15.49
CA ALA A 474 -24.53 -18.33 -15.24
C ALA A 474 -23.24 -17.60 -14.81
N GLU A 475 -22.43 -18.23 -13.96
CA GLU A 475 -21.13 -17.68 -13.55
C GLU A 475 -20.12 -17.67 -14.69
N ILE A 476 -20.07 -18.74 -15.51
CA ILE A 476 -19.24 -18.80 -16.72
C ILE A 476 -19.58 -17.64 -17.66
N ARG A 477 -20.87 -17.42 -17.92
CA ARG A 477 -21.35 -16.28 -18.72
C ARG A 477 -20.90 -14.94 -18.16
N ARG A 478 -21.05 -14.72 -16.84
CA ARG A 478 -20.60 -13.49 -16.17
C ARG A 478 -19.10 -13.23 -16.34
N TRP A 479 -18.27 -14.26 -16.32
CA TRP A 479 -16.84 -14.11 -16.56
C TRP A 479 -16.51 -13.77 -18.00
N TYR A 480 -17.22 -14.36 -18.97
CA TYR A 480 -17.09 -13.92 -20.36
C TYR A 480 -17.54 -12.46 -20.55
N GLU A 481 -18.63 -12.03 -19.91
CA GLU A 481 -19.09 -10.63 -19.94
C GLU A 481 -18.03 -9.67 -19.40
N LYS A 482 -17.44 -9.99 -18.24
CA LYS A 482 -16.34 -9.20 -17.67
C LYS A 482 -15.12 -9.15 -18.58
N SER A 483 -14.72 -10.30 -19.13
CA SER A 483 -13.58 -10.41 -20.05
C SER A 483 -13.81 -9.59 -21.33
N ALA A 484 -15.01 -9.67 -21.92
CA ALA A 484 -15.39 -8.91 -23.11
C ALA A 484 -15.46 -7.41 -22.84
N ALA A 485 -16.01 -7.00 -21.69
CA ALA A 485 -16.02 -5.61 -21.24
C ALA A 485 -14.60 -5.05 -21.04
N ALA A 486 -13.65 -5.91 -20.68
CA ALA A 486 -12.22 -5.59 -20.60
C ALA A 486 -11.48 -5.71 -21.96
N GLY A 487 -12.20 -5.82 -23.07
CA GLY A 487 -11.65 -5.79 -24.43
C GLY A 487 -11.22 -7.13 -25.02
N ASN A 488 -11.49 -8.26 -24.36
CA ASN A 488 -11.14 -9.57 -24.90
C ASN A 488 -12.09 -10.00 -26.03
N ALA A 489 -11.58 -10.02 -27.26
CA ALA A 489 -12.35 -10.38 -28.45
C ALA A 489 -12.83 -11.84 -28.46
N LYS A 490 -12.07 -12.77 -27.86
CA LYS A 490 -12.45 -14.19 -27.77
C LYS A 490 -13.66 -14.39 -26.84
N ALA A 491 -13.71 -13.64 -25.75
CA ALA A 491 -14.86 -13.65 -24.84
C ALA A 491 -16.11 -13.04 -25.49
N ALA A 492 -15.95 -11.95 -26.25
CA ALA A 492 -17.05 -11.36 -27.00
C ALA A 492 -17.62 -12.35 -28.04
N GLU A 493 -16.77 -13.11 -28.71
CA GLU A 493 -17.19 -14.18 -29.63
C GLU A 493 -17.86 -15.36 -28.89
N ALA A 494 -17.29 -15.80 -27.77
CA ALA A 494 -17.89 -16.87 -26.96
C ALA A 494 -19.30 -16.50 -26.46
N LEU A 495 -19.54 -15.24 -26.09
CA LEU A 495 -20.88 -14.75 -25.72
C LEU A 495 -21.85 -14.77 -26.89
N ARG A 496 -21.41 -14.42 -28.10
CA ARG A 496 -22.25 -14.52 -29.30
C ARG A 496 -22.70 -15.95 -29.54
N GLN A 497 -21.78 -16.91 -29.41
CA GLN A 497 -22.08 -18.34 -29.58
C GLN A 497 -23.04 -18.85 -28.49
N LEU A 498 -22.89 -18.41 -27.24
CA LEU A 498 -23.79 -18.77 -26.13
C LEU A 498 -25.20 -18.15 -26.25
N ASN A 499 -25.39 -17.16 -27.11
CA ASN A 499 -26.67 -16.47 -27.34
C ASN A 499 -27.41 -16.95 -28.59
N GLN A 500 -26.83 -17.88 -29.36
CA GLN A 500 -27.53 -18.50 -30.47
C GLN A 500 -28.53 -19.55 -29.91
N PRO A 501 -29.79 -19.55 -30.40
CA PRO A 501 -30.87 -20.39 -29.88
C PRO A 501 -30.67 -21.88 -30.14
#